data_AF-A0A8I0H566-F1
#
_entry.id   AF-A0A8I0H566-F1
#
_cell.length_a   1.000
_cell.length_b   1.000
_cell.length_c   1.000
_cell.angle_alpha   90.00
_cell.angle_beta   90.00
_cell.angle_gamma   90.00
#
_symmetry.space_group_name_H-M   'P 1'
#
loop_
_entity.id
_entity.type
_entity.pdbx_description
1 polymer ?
#
loop_
_entity_poly.entity_id
_entity_poly.type
_entity_poly.pdbx_seq_one_letter_code
_entity_poly.pdbx_strand_id
1 'polypeptide(L)'
;LFIVVENHNKNKESQVKELSDLTYKIALIIGCFQVLALIPGTSRSGATIIGAMLLGTSRFVAAEYSFFLSIPVMFGASFLKLVKYGFHYTG
;
A
#
# COMPACT_ATOMS: atom_id res chain seq x y z
N LEU A 1 -13.72 6.33 -6.07
CA LEU A 1 -13.49 5.29 -5.03
C LEU A 1 -12.95 5.89 -3.74
N PHE A 2 -11.83 6.62 -3.78
CA PHE A 2 -11.23 7.24 -2.59
C PHE A 2 -12.22 8.12 -1.80
N ILE A 3 -12.90 9.05 -2.47
CA ILE A 3 -13.93 9.94 -1.88
C ILE A 3 -15.08 9.14 -1.24
N VAL A 4 -15.47 8.00 -1.83
CA VAL A 4 -16.56 7.16 -1.30
C VAL A 4 -16.14 6.51 0.01
N VAL A 5 -14.93 5.95 0.06
CA VAL A 5 -14.36 5.34 1.28
C VAL A 5 -14.14 6.41 2.36
N GLU A 6 -13.68 7.59 1.97
CA GLU A 6 -13.49 8.72 2.86
C GLU A 6 -14.83 9.18 3.48
N ASN A 7 -15.89 9.27 2.66
CA ASN A 7 -17.20 9.72 3.11
C ASN A 7 -17.92 8.65 3.94
N HIS A 8 -17.67 7.37 3.68
CA HIS A 8 -18.16 6.27 4.52
C HIS A 8 -17.46 6.26 5.90
N ASN A 9 -16.15 6.52 5.94
CA ASN A 9 -15.40 6.57 7.20
C ASN A 9 -15.51 7.91 7.95
N LYS A 10 -16.26 8.90 7.45
CA LYS A 10 -16.36 10.25 8.03
C LYS A 10 -16.91 10.27 9.47
N ASN A 11 -17.75 9.29 9.83
CA ASN A 11 -18.34 9.15 11.16
C ASN A 11 -17.74 7.98 11.99
N LYS A 12 -16.70 7.31 11.48
CA LYS A 12 -16.01 6.23 12.17
C LYS A 12 -14.72 6.75 12.78
N GLU A 13 -14.62 6.71 14.10
CA GLU A 13 -13.35 6.84 14.80
C GLU A 13 -12.38 5.77 14.28
N SER A 14 -11.24 6.20 13.76
CA SER A 14 -10.19 5.28 13.37
C SER A 14 -9.62 4.60 14.61
N GLN A 15 -9.53 3.27 14.57
CA GLN A 15 -9.02 2.46 15.69
C GLN A 15 -7.49 2.52 15.77
N VAL A 16 -6.81 2.80 14.65
CA VAL A 16 -5.35 2.88 14.55
C VAL A 16 -4.99 4.30 14.15
N LYS A 17 -4.58 5.11 15.14
CA LYS A 17 -4.28 6.53 14.97
C LYS A 17 -2.80 6.80 14.74
N GLU A 18 -1.92 5.88 15.18
CA GLU A 18 -0.48 5.95 14.96
C GLU A 18 0.05 4.74 14.17
N LEU A 19 1.22 4.91 13.57
CA LEU A 19 1.88 3.87 12.77
C LEU A 19 2.45 2.74 13.65
N SER A 20 2.79 3.06 14.90
CA SER A 20 3.19 2.13 15.97
C SER A 20 2.07 1.16 16.38
N ASP A 21 0.82 1.57 16.25
CA ASP A 21 -0.35 0.77 16.61
C ASP A 21 -0.76 -0.25 15.53
N LEU A 22 -0.08 -0.23 14.37
CA LEU A 22 -0.33 -1.19 13.29
C LEU A 22 0.08 -2.60 13.71
N THR A 23 -0.91 -3.45 13.93
CA THR A 23 -0.68 -4.87 14.15
C THR A 23 -0.20 -5.54 12.86
N TYR A 24 0.73 -6.50 12.97
CA TYR A 24 1.21 -7.31 11.83
C TYR A 24 0.10 -7.95 10.99
N LYS A 25 -1.03 -8.32 11.63
CA LYS A 25 -2.21 -8.83 10.94
C LYS A 25 -2.79 -7.81 9.96
N ILE A 26 -2.92 -6.54 10.37
CA ILE A 26 -3.40 -5.46 9.50
C ILE A 26 -2.38 -5.21 8.38
N ALA A 27 -1.10 -5.14 8.71
CA ALA A 27 -0.02 -4.94 7.75
C ALA A 27 -0.03 -6.00 6.63
N LEU A 28 -0.23 -7.28 6.99
CA LEU A 28 -0.31 -8.39 6.03
C LEU A 28 -1.53 -8.27 5.12
N ILE A 29 -2.70 -7.92 5.68
CA ILE A 29 -3.92 -7.73 4.88
C ILE A 29 -3.77 -6.54 3.93
N ILE A 30 -3.15 -5.43 4.36
CA ILE A 30 -2.83 -4.30 3.46
C ILE A 30 -1.91 -4.77 2.32
N GLY A 31 -0.95 -5.65 2.61
CA GLY A 31 -0.13 -6.30 1.59
C GLY A 31 -0.95 -7.10 0.57
N CYS A 32 -1.98 -7.84 1.02
CA CYS A 32 -2.92 -8.50 0.10
C CYS A 32 -3.67 -7.50 -0.78
N PHE A 33 -4.11 -6.36 -0.23
CA PHE A 33 -4.70 -5.27 -1.03
C PHE A 33 -3.71 -4.70 -2.05
N GLN A 34 -2.42 -4.66 -1.74
CA GLN A 34 -1.38 -4.22 -2.69
C GLN A 34 -1.28 -5.14 -3.91
N VAL A 35 -1.57 -6.44 -3.77
CA VAL A 35 -1.56 -7.39 -4.91
C VAL A 35 -2.63 -7.02 -5.94
N LEU A 36 -3.76 -6.43 -5.50
CA LEU A 36 -4.80 -5.92 -6.41
C LEU A 36 -4.27 -4.80 -7.32
N ALA A 37 -3.20 -4.11 -6.93
CA ALA A 37 -2.55 -3.11 -7.76
C ALA A 37 -1.72 -3.67 -8.92
N LEU A 38 -1.58 -5.00 -9.03
CA LEU A 38 -1.01 -5.63 -10.22
C LEU A 38 -1.95 -5.52 -11.44
N ILE A 39 -3.24 -5.24 -11.22
CA ILE A 39 -4.20 -5.00 -12.29
C ILE A 39 -3.82 -3.69 -13.01
N PRO A 40 -3.55 -3.71 -14.32
CA PRO A 40 -3.19 -2.51 -15.07
C PRO A 40 -4.25 -1.41 -14.92
N GLY A 41 -3.80 -0.18 -14.64
CA GLY A 41 -4.68 0.96 -14.38
C GLY A 41 -5.09 1.12 -12.90
N THR A 42 -4.79 0.15 -12.03
CA THR A 42 -4.97 0.30 -10.58
C THR A 42 -3.77 1.01 -9.96
N SER A 43 -4.02 2.04 -9.18
CA SER A 43 -2.96 2.74 -8.43
C SER A 43 -2.53 1.93 -7.22
N ARG A 44 -1.22 1.64 -7.11
CA ARG A 44 -0.61 0.97 -5.96
C ARG A 44 -0.92 1.67 -4.65
N SER A 45 -0.65 2.97 -4.58
CA SER A 45 -0.92 3.78 -3.39
C SER A 45 -2.42 3.85 -3.10
N GLY A 46 -3.27 3.88 -4.13
CA GLY A 46 -4.72 3.84 -3.96
C GLY A 46 -5.19 2.54 -3.30
N ALA A 47 -4.71 1.39 -3.78
CA ALA A 47 -5.11 0.08 -3.26
C ALA A 47 -4.66 -0.14 -1.80
N THR A 48 -3.44 0.24 -1.45
CA THR A 48 -2.90 0.14 -0.08
C THR A 48 -3.58 1.10 0.89
N ILE A 49 -3.77 2.36 0.50
CA ILE A 49 -4.40 3.37 1.37
C ILE A 49 -5.87 3.03 1.60
N ILE A 50 -6.60 2.64 0.55
CA ILE A 50 -8.00 2.22 0.68
C ILE A 50 -8.11 0.95 1.51
N GLY A 51 -7.27 -0.06 1.26
CA GLY A 51 -7.24 -1.29 2.03
C GLY A 51 -7.00 -1.03 3.53
N ALA A 52 -6.05 -0.15 3.85
CA ALA A 52 -5.76 0.24 5.23
C ALA A 52 -6.95 0.98 5.88
N MET A 53 -7.55 1.96 5.19
CA MET A 53 -8.73 2.68 5.69
C MET A 53 -9.93 1.74 5.91
N LEU A 54 -10.12 0.73 5.07
CA LEU A 54 -11.17 -0.29 5.26
C LEU A 54 -10.93 -1.17 6.50
N LEU A 55 -9.67 -1.34 6.90
CA LEU A 55 -9.27 -2.04 8.12
C LEU A 55 -9.30 -1.14 9.36
N GLY A 56 -9.77 0.12 9.22
CA GLY A 56 -9.97 1.04 10.35
C GLY A 56 -8.76 1.92 10.68
N THR A 57 -7.73 1.96 9.83
CA THR A 57 -6.59 2.87 10.03
C THR A 57 -6.92 4.30 9.64
N SER A 58 -6.24 5.26 10.26
CA SER A 58 -6.43 6.67 9.94
C SER A 58 -5.88 6.93 8.53
N ARG A 59 -6.38 7.97 7.86
CA ARG A 59 -5.91 8.30 6.51
C ARG A 59 -4.44 8.69 6.49
N PHE A 60 -4.01 9.37 7.54
CA PHE A 60 -2.64 9.79 7.74
C PHE A 60 -1.72 8.56 7.88
N VAL A 61 -2.04 7.64 8.80
CA VAL A 61 -1.28 6.40 8.99
C VAL A 61 -1.31 5.51 7.76
N ALA A 62 -2.46 5.40 7.08
CA ALA A 62 -2.59 4.64 5.84
C ALA A 62 -1.66 5.18 4.73
N ALA A 63 -1.57 6.50 4.59
CA ALA A 63 -0.71 7.15 3.62
C ALA A 63 0.77 6.97 3.96
N GLU A 64 1.17 7.20 5.21
CA GLU A 64 2.54 6.98 5.68
C GLU A 64 2.97 5.52 5.51
N TYR A 65 2.12 4.57 5.93
CA TYR A 65 2.40 3.14 5.76
C TYR A 65 2.56 2.78 4.29
N SER A 66 1.69 3.28 3.41
CA SER A 66 1.80 3.05 1.97
C SER A 66 3.10 3.64 1.38
N PHE A 67 3.57 4.76 1.91
CA PHE A 67 4.83 5.38 1.48
C PHE A 67 6.03 4.53 1.90
N PHE A 68 6.09 4.16 3.19
CA PHE A 68 7.17 3.31 3.70
C PHE A 68 7.19 1.93 3.04
N LEU A 69 6.03 1.32 2.81
CA LEU A 69 5.91 0.04 2.10
C LEU A 69 6.40 0.14 0.64
N SER A 70 6.26 1.30 0.01
CA SER A 70 6.70 1.49 -1.38
C SER A 70 8.22 1.45 -1.55
N ILE A 71 9.00 1.78 -0.53
CA ILE A 71 10.47 1.79 -0.59
C ILE A 71 11.03 0.38 -0.90
N PRO A 72 10.80 -0.66 -0.07
CA PRO A 72 11.33 -2.00 -0.35
C PRO A 72 10.68 -2.62 -1.60
N VAL A 73 9.42 -2.32 -1.88
CA VAL A 73 8.71 -2.83 -3.07
C VAL A 73 9.33 -2.28 -4.35
N MET A 74 9.56 -0.96 -4.43
CA MET A 74 10.16 -0.34 -5.61
C MET A 74 11.63 -0.72 -5.74
N PHE A 75 12.36 -0.82 -4.63
CA PHE A 75 13.73 -1.32 -4.64
C PHE A 75 13.79 -2.75 -5.17
N GLY A 76 12.99 -3.67 -4.63
CA GLY A 76 12.95 -5.07 -5.05
C GLY A 76 12.52 -5.23 -6.51
N ALA A 77 11.50 -4.48 -6.95
CA ALA A 77 11.07 -4.49 -8.36
C ALA A 77 12.16 -3.96 -9.30
N SER A 78 12.85 -2.87 -8.91
CA SER A 78 13.95 -2.30 -9.70
C SER A 78 15.15 -3.23 -9.75
N PHE A 79 15.50 -3.86 -8.62
CA PHE A 79 16.58 -4.83 -8.53
C PHE A 79 16.29 -6.07 -9.39
N LEU A 80 15.08 -6.64 -9.31
CA LEU A 80 14.67 -7.76 -10.15
C LEU A 80 14.68 -7.39 -11.63
N LYS A 81 14.26 -6.17 -11.98
CA LYS A 81 14.35 -5.64 -13.35
C LYS A 81 15.80 -5.54 -13.81
N LEU A 82 16.71 -5.08 -12.96
CA LEU A 82 18.14 -4.98 -13.26
C LEU A 82 18.77 -6.36 -13.45
N VAL A 83 18.48 -7.33 -12.58
CA VAL A 83 18.97 -8.71 -12.74
C VAL A 83 18.40 -9.36 -14.02
N LYS A 84 17.14 -9.12 -14.36
CA LYS A 84 16.51 -9.76 -15.51
C LYS A 84 16.91 -9.14 -16.86
N TYR A 85 17.10 -7.82 -16.93
CA TYR A 85 17.38 -7.10 -18.18
C TYR A 85 18.80 -6.54 -18.27
N GLY A 86 19.48 -6.29 -17.14
CA GLY A 86 20.83 -5.73 -17.11
C GLY A 86 21.89 -6.64 -17.74
N PHE A 87 21.76 -7.97 -17.60
CA PHE A 87 22.62 -8.93 -18.30
C PHE A 87 22.30 -9.08 -19.80
N HIS A 88 21.18 -8.51 -20.26
CA HIS A 88 20.75 -8.57 -21.66
C HIS A 88 21.27 -7.38 -22.49
N TYR A 89 21.95 -6.41 -21.87
CA TYR A 89 22.60 -5.28 -22.55
C TYR A 89 24.12 -5.48 -22.74
N THR A 90 24.66 -6.64 -22.35
CA THR A 90 26.09 -6.99 -22.46
C THR A 90 26.40 -7.98 -23.60
N GLY A 91 25.58 -8.00 -24.66
CA GLY A 91 25.79 -8.81 -25.87
C GLY A 91 25.53 -8.01 -27.13
#